data_AF-A0A7T5BKS2-F1
#
_entry.id   AF-A0A7T5BKS2-F1
#
_cell.length_a   1.000
_cell.length_b   1.000
_cell.length_c   1.000
_cell.angle_alpha   90.00
_cell.angle_beta   90.00
_cell.angle_gamma   90.00
#
_symmetry.space_group_name_H-M   'P 1'
#
loop_
_entity.id
_entity.type
_entity.pdbx_description
1 polymer ?
#
loop_
_entity_poly.entity_id
_entity_poly.type
_entity_poly.pdbx_seq_one_letter_code
_entity_poly.pdbx_strand_id
1 'polypeptide(L)'
;MTPPPAELAWVGFTKAQHDLLETLHTIGNNGWDRNGQTDEMMPRLLDRAAAEDLSIARIKEAMLAVGHTRNTLHQLDRWEAKRTTGRFGR
;
A
#
# COMPACT_ATOMS: atom_id res chain seq x y z
N MET A 1 -15.47 -0.38 -12.28
CA MET A 1 -14.07 0.08 -12.17
C MET A 1 -13.30 -0.50 -13.33
N THR A 2 -12.63 0.33 -14.13
CA THR A 2 -11.81 -0.14 -15.25
C THR A 2 -10.40 -0.37 -14.70
N PRO A 3 -9.84 -1.61 -14.76
CA PRO A 3 -8.47 -1.82 -14.37
C PRO A 3 -7.54 -0.98 -15.27
N PRO A 4 -6.52 -0.31 -14.72
CA PRO A 4 -5.53 0.36 -15.56
C PRO A 4 -4.85 -0.66 -16.49
N PRO A 5 -4.41 -0.25 -17.69
CA PRO A 5 -3.72 -1.16 -18.61
C PRO A 5 -2.49 -1.77 -17.91
N ALA A 6 -2.44 -3.09 -17.90
CA ALA A 6 -1.46 -3.90 -17.16
C ALA A 6 0.01 -3.57 -17.48
N GLU A 7 0.28 -2.89 -18.59
CA GLU A 7 1.63 -2.53 -19.05
C GLU A 7 2.15 -1.21 -18.46
N LEU A 8 1.29 -0.39 -17.85
CA LEU A 8 1.66 0.89 -17.22
C LEU A 8 1.72 0.82 -15.69
N ALA A 9 1.01 -0.13 -15.09
CA ALA A 9 1.00 -0.31 -13.65
C ALA A 9 2.39 -0.82 -13.21
N TRP A 10 3.06 -0.06 -12.36
CA TRP A 10 4.28 -0.47 -11.66
C TRP A 10 5.56 -0.60 -12.51
N VAL A 11 5.68 0.18 -13.58
CA VAL A 11 6.95 0.32 -14.31
C VAL A 11 8.07 0.81 -13.38
N GLY A 12 9.21 0.14 -13.41
CA GLY A 12 10.39 0.47 -12.58
C GLY A 12 10.40 -0.18 -11.19
N PHE A 13 9.47 -1.10 -10.91
CA PHE A 13 9.48 -1.94 -9.71
C PHE A 13 9.94 -3.37 -10.03
N THR A 14 10.58 -4.02 -9.06
CA THR A 14 10.89 -5.46 -9.17
C THR A 14 9.62 -6.30 -9.10
N LYS A 15 9.70 -7.59 -9.46
CA LYS A 15 8.55 -8.50 -9.35
C LYS A 15 7.99 -8.57 -7.92
N ALA A 16 8.87 -8.62 -6.91
CA ALA A 16 8.45 -8.69 -5.51
C ALA A 16 7.73 -7.40 -5.07
N GLN A 17 8.26 -6.24 -5.48
CA GLN A 17 7.63 -4.93 -5.24
C GLN A 17 6.29 -4.81 -5.98
N HIS A 18 6.20 -5.31 -7.21
CA HIS A 18 4.96 -5.36 -7.97
C HIS A 18 3.88 -6.14 -7.23
N ASP A 19 4.18 -7.36 -6.77
CA ASP A 19 3.19 -8.21 -6.06
C ASP A 19 2.70 -7.55 -4.76
N LEU A 20 3.58 -6.82 -4.07
CA LEU A 20 3.21 -6.00 -2.91
C LEU A 20 2.29 -4.84 -3.29
N LEU A 21 2.63 -4.09 -4.34
CA LEU A 21 1.82 -2.97 -4.83
C LEU A 21 0.45 -3.45 -5.32
N GLU A 22 0.36 -4.59 -5.98
CA GLU A 22 -0.91 -5.16 -6.42
C GLU A 22 -1.82 -5.54 -5.24
N THR A 23 -1.23 -6.14 -4.21
CA THR A 23 -1.93 -6.47 -2.95
C THR A 23 -2.45 -5.21 -2.26
N LEU A 24 -1.59 -4.19 -2.13
CA LEU A 24 -1.96 -2.91 -1.52
C LEU A 24 -3.03 -2.17 -2.35
N HIS A 25 -2.95 -2.23 -3.68
CA HIS A 25 -3.94 -1.64 -4.57
C HIS A 25 -5.32 -2.28 -4.37
N THR A 26 -5.36 -3.61 -4.26
CA THR A 26 -6.58 -4.37 -3.96
C THR A 26 -7.19 -3.96 -2.63
N ILE A 27 -6.38 -3.84 -1.57
CA ILE A 27 -6.84 -3.39 -0.24
C ILE A 27 -7.35 -1.94 -0.30
N GLY A 28 -6.64 -1.07 -1.01
CA GLY A 28 -7.03 0.32 -1.17
C GLY A 28 -8.34 0.51 -1.93
N ASN A 29 -8.60 -0.31 -2.96
CA ASN A 29 -9.86 -0.31 -3.69
C ASN A 29 -11.04 -0.75 -2.81
N ASN A 30 -10.78 -1.49 -1.74
CA ASN A 30 -11.74 -1.83 -0.69
C ASN A 30 -11.77 -0.79 0.46
N GLY A 31 -11.29 0.43 0.20
CA GLY A 31 -11.41 1.56 1.13
C GLY A 31 -10.43 1.56 2.29
N TRP A 32 -9.38 0.72 2.26
CA TRP A 32 -8.44 0.53 3.38
C TRP A 32 -9.15 0.09 4.67
N ASP A 33 -10.23 -0.68 4.53
CA ASP A 33 -11.10 -1.06 5.63
C ASP A 33 -10.32 -1.72 6.78
N ARG A 34 -10.69 -1.37 8.01
CA ARG A 34 -10.07 -1.86 9.23
C ARG A 34 -10.93 -2.96 9.82
N ASN A 35 -10.52 -4.18 9.56
CA ASN A 35 -11.08 -5.37 10.17
C ASN A 35 -9.95 -6.23 10.76
N GLY A 36 -10.28 -7.27 11.53
CA GLY A 36 -9.26 -8.09 12.19
C GLY A 36 -8.20 -8.66 11.23
N GLN A 37 -8.60 -8.97 9.99
CA GLN A 37 -7.67 -9.48 8.97
C GLN A 37 -6.70 -8.40 8.48
N THR A 38 -7.18 -7.23 8.07
CA THR A 38 -6.31 -6.13 7.61
C THR A 38 -5.45 -5.60 8.75
N ASP A 39 -5.95 -5.66 9.99
CA ASP A 39 -5.25 -5.25 11.20
C ASP A 39 -3.96 -6.03 11.46
N GLU A 40 -3.99 -7.34 11.23
CA GLU A 40 -2.82 -8.23 11.33
C GLU A 40 -1.95 -8.21 10.07
N MET A 41 -2.58 -8.11 8.90
CA MET A 41 -1.91 -8.25 7.60
C MET A 41 -1.14 -7.00 7.19
N MET A 42 -1.69 -5.80 7.38
CA MET A 42 -1.10 -4.55 6.88
C MET A 42 0.29 -4.26 7.46
N PRO A 43 0.55 -4.39 8.77
CA PRO A 43 1.90 -4.23 9.31
C PRO A 43 2.92 -5.16 8.66
N ARG A 44 2.55 -6.44 8.47
CA ARG A 44 3.44 -7.45 7.85
C ARG A 44 3.71 -7.16 6.37
N LEU A 45 2.70 -6.69 5.63
CA LEU A 45 2.86 -6.28 4.23
C LEU A 45 3.82 -5.09 4.11
N LEU A 46 3.70 -4.11 5.00
CA LEU A 46 4.57 -2.94 5.02
C LEU A 46 5.99 -3.28 5.50
N ASP A 47 6.15 -4.25 6.42
CA ASP A 47 7.47 -4.77 6.79
C ASP A 47 8.14 -5.46 5.60
N ARG A 48 7.38 -6.26 4.85
CA ARG A 48 7.89 -6.89 3.63
C ARG A 48 8.24 -5.85 2.57
N ALA A 49 7.44 -4.80 2.41
CA ALA A 49 7.78 -3.71 1.49
C ALA A 49 9.09 -3.01 1.90
N ALA A 50 9.28 -2.73 3.18
CA ALA A 50 10.53 -2.17 3.67
C ALA A 50 11.73 -3.09 3.43
N ALA A 51 11.56 -4.42 3.58
CA ALA A 51 12.60 -5.41 3.29
C ALA A 51 12.94 -5.52 1.79
N GLU A 52 12.03 -5.11 0.91
CA GLU A 52 12.21 -5.07 -0.55
C GLU A 52 12.62 -3.66 -1.02
N ASP A 53 13.19 -2.83 -0.14
CA ASP A 53 13.60 -1.44 -0.39
C ASP A 53 12.48 -0.53 -0.93
N LEU A 54 11.22 -0.87 -0.63
CA LEU A 54 10.04 -0.12 -1.07
C LEU A 54 9.50 0.75 0.06
N SER A 55 9.94 2.00 0.10
CA SER A 55 9.53 2.97 1.12
C SER A 55 8.05 3.35 1.05
N ILE A 56 7.46 3.75 2.18
CA ILE A 56 6.06 4.21 2.23
C ILE A 56 5.79 5.39 1.29
N ALA A 57 6.76 6.30 1.14
CA ALA A 57 6.67 7.43 0.22
C ALA A 57 6.55 6.93 -1.23
N ARG A 58 7.40 5.96 -1.61
CA ARG A 58 7.39 5.39 -2.95
C ARG A 58 6.12 4.59 -3.24
N ILE A 59 5.58 3.87 -2.26
CA ILE A 59 4.27 3.21 -2.35
C ILE A 59 3.18 4.24 -2.64
N LYS A 60 3.14 5.34 -1.89
CA LYS A 60 2.11 6.39 -2.07
C LYS A 60 2.21 7.03 -3.45
N GLU A 61 3.42 7.33 -3.93
CA GLU A 61 3.64 7.82 -5.29
C GLU A 61 3.09 6.85 -6.35
N ALA A 62 3.40 5.57 -6.20
CA ALA A 62 2.92 4.53 -7.10
C ALA A 62 1.39 4.46 -7.07
N MET A 63 0.78 4.44 -5.88
CA MET A 63 -0.68 4.38 -5.71
C MET A 63 -1.39 5.60 -6.31
N LEU A 64 -0.81 6.80 -6.17
CA LEU A 64 -1.31 8.02 -6.81
C LEU A 64 -1.31 7.87 -8.34
N ALA A 65 -0.24 7.31 -8.91
CA ALA A 65 -0.11 7.13 -10.36
C ALA A 65 -1.18 6.20 -10.95
N VAL A 66 -1.68 5.23 -10.17
CA VAL A 66 -2.76 4.32 -10.60
C VAL A 66 -4.16 4.78 -10.17
N GLY A 67 -4.31 6.00 -9.65
CA GLY A 67 -5.60 6.64 -9.43
C GLY A 67 -6.11 6.68 -7.99
N HIS A 68 -5.33 6.27 -6.98
CA HIS A 68 -5.68 6.54 -5.59
C HIS A 68 -5.61 8.03 -5.29
N THR A 69 -6.42 8.51 -4.33
CA THR A 69 -6.41 9.92 -3.93
C THR A 69 -5.50 10.15 -2.73
N ARG A 70 -4.97 11.37 -2.58
CA ARG A 70 -4.18 11.75 -1.39
C ARG A 70 -4.95 11.52 -0.08
N ASN A 71 -6.26 11.77 -0.09
CA ASN A 71 -7.14 11.56 1.07
C ASN A 71 -7.18 10.08 1.48
N THR A 72 -7.31 9.16 0.51
CA THR A 72 -7.31 7.72 0.79
C THR A 72 -5.93 7.23 1.25
N LEU A 73 -4.84 7.79 0.69
CA LEU A 73 -3.48 7.37 1.02
C LEU A 73 -2.98 7.82 2.39
N HIS A 74 -3.70 8.71 3.08
CA HIS A 74 -3.44 8.97 4.50
C HIS A 74 -3.65 7.71 5.37
N GLN A 75 -4.47 6.75 4.93
CA GLN A 75 -4.61 5.48 5.65
C GLN A 75 -3.30 4.68 5.67
N LEU A 76 -2.50 4.74 4.59
CA LEU A 76 -1.18 4.12 4.55
C LEU A 76 -0.24 4.72 5.60
N ASP A 77 -0.33 6.04 5.86
CA ASP A 77 0.46 6.68 6.93
C ASP A 77 0.04 6.14 8.32
N ARG A 78 -1.26 5.90 8.54
CA ARG A 78 -1.74 5.31 9.80
C ARG A 78 -1.29 3.87 9.97
N TRP A 79 -1.26 3.09 8.89
CA TRP A 79 -0.77 1.72 8.89
C TRP A 79 0.73 1.66 9.13
N GLU A 80 1.49 2.58 8.54
CA GLU A 80 2.92 2.72 8.77
C GLU A 80 3.23 3.14 10.21
N ALA A 81 2.44 4.06 10.79
CA ALA A 81 2.53 4.39 12.20
C ALA A 81 2.24 3.17 13.09
N LYS A 82 1.26 2.34 12.72
CA LYS A 82 0.99 1.08 13.45
C LYS A 82 2.15 0.10 13.36
N ARG A 83 2.75 -0.08 12.19
CA ARG A 83 3.91 -0.94 11.99
C ARG A 83 5.08 -0.51 12.87
N THR A 84 5.38 0.78 12.87
CA THR A 84 6.58 1.34 13.52
C THR A 84 6.41 1.57 15.03
N THR A 85 5.19 1.83 15.50
CA THR A 85 4.93 2.21 16.91
C THR A 85 4.01 1.24 17.66
N GLY A 86 3.44 0.25 16.98
CA GLY A 86 2.42 -0.64 17.51
C GLY A 86 1.04 0.00 17.71
N ARG A 87 0.87 1.28 17.36
CA ARG A 87 -0.39 2.03 17.52
C ARG A 87 -0.75 2.77 16.24
N PHE A 88 -2.03 2.84 15.94
CA PHE A 88 -2.47 3.66 14.81
C PHE A 88 -2.15 5.13 15.05
N GLY A 89 -1.46 5.75 14.10
CA GLY A 89 -1.20 7.19 14.08
C GLY A 89 -2.51 8.00 14.11
N ARG A 90 -2.46 9.16 14.76
CA ARG A 90 -3.61 10.05 14.96
C ARG A 90 -3.99 10.80 13.69
#